data_AF-A0A4P9WQF4-F1
#
_entry.id   AF-A0A4P9WQF4-F1
#
_cell.length_a   1.000
_cell.length_b   1.000
_cell.length_c   1.000
_cell.angle_alpha   90.00
_cell.angle_beta   90.00
_cell.angle_gamma   90.00
#
_symmetry.space_group_name_H-M   'P 1'
#
loop_
_entity.id
_entity.type
_entity.pdbx_description
1 polymer ?
#
loop_
_entity_poly.entity_id
_entity_poly.type
_entity_poly.pdbx_seq_one_letter_code
_entity_poly.pdbx_strand_id
1 'polypeptide(L)'
;MIVYFLKEDRIGTKHITKIYNMITRRISHCILVYPKPISLAAETYLEKTHEDTIESFVEDHLLVNITKNRLMPIYYFLTDTEKDIFYKTSCLPDSQRPRISINNPVCRYYEIQPGDVHHSKKQHAGKYVSCCVCN
;
A
#
# COMPACT_ATOMS: atom_id res chain seq x y z
N MET A 1 -8.50 13.39 0.54
CA MET A 1 -7.34 12.79 1.23
C MET A 1 -6.76 13.79 2.21
N ILE A 2 -6.42 13.36 3.44
CA ILE A 2 -5.70 14.17 4.43
C ILE A 2 -4.50 13.39 4.96
N VAL A 3 -3.41 14.09 5.28
CA VAL A 3 -2.24 13.48 5.96
C VAL A 3 -2.18 14.07 7.36
N TYR A 4 -2.21 13.21 8.38
CA TYR A 4 -2.24 13.62 9.78
C TYR A 4 -1.02 13.08 10.53
N PHE A 5 -0.17 13.99 10.99
CA PHE A 5 1.01 13.68 11.78
C PHE A 5 0.67 13.74 13.27
N LEU A 6 0.81 12.63 13.96
CA LEU A 6 0.68 12.55 15.41
C LEU A 6 1.96 13.05 16.07
N LYS A 7 1.82 13.95 17.04
CA LYS A 7 2.95 14.43 17.86
C LYS A 7 3.14 13.62 19.15
N GLU A 8 2.20 12.75 19.46
CA GLU A 8 2.17 12.00 20.71
C GLU A 8 3.00 10.72 20.56
N ASP A 9 3.91 10.48 21.50
CA ASP A 9 4.76 9.29 21.53
C ASP A 9 3.99 7.99 21.86
N ARG A 10 2.84 8.10 22.54
CA ARG A 10 2.04 6.96 22.98
C ARG A 10 0.64 7.03 22.40
N ILE A 11 0.40 6.24 21.37
CA ILE A 11 -0.89 6.19 20.70
C ILE A 11 -1.65 4.97 21.18
N GLY A 12 -2.75 5.24 21.89
CA GLY A 12 -3.70 4.22 22.32
C GLY A 12 -4.94 4.18 21.42
N THR A 13 -5.78 3.17 21.63
CA THR A 13 -7.04 2.97 20.90
C THR A 13 -7.95 4.20 20.95
N LYS A 14 -8.04 4.89 22.09
CA LYS A 14 -8.83 6.12 22.26
C LYS A 14 -8.45 7.24 21.29
N HIS A 15 -7.16 7.40 21.01
CA HIS A 15 -6.66 8.43 20.09
C HIS A 15 -7.09 8.10 18.66
N ILE A 16 -6.94 6.84 18.27
CA ILE A 16 -7.37 6.34 16.96
C ILE A 16 -8.88 6.52 16.78
N THR A 17 -9.70 6.14 17.77
CA THR A 17 -11.17 6.31 17.69
C THR A 17 -11.57 7.79 17.53
N LYS A 18 -10.87 8.71 18.21
CA LYS A 18 -11.13 10.15 18.09
C LYS A 18 -10.82 10.64 16.67
N ILE A 19 -9.70 10.20 16.11
CA ILE A 19 -9.27 10.55 14.75
C ILE A 19 -10.24 9.97 13.73
N TYR A 20 -10.63 8.71 13.88
CA TYR A 20 -11.64 8.05 13.04
C TYR A 20 -12.93 8.87 12.98
N ASN A 21 -13.53 9.17 14.14
CA ASN A 21 -14.76 9.96 14.22
C ASN A 21 -14.65 11.36 13.61
N MET A 22 -13.45 11.95 13.60
CA MET A 22 -13.19 13.24 12.94
C MET A 22 -13.16 13.11 11.42
N ILE A 23 -12.57 12.02 10.90
CA ILE A 23 -12.37 11.77 9.47
C ILE A 23 -13.68 11.34 8.80
N THR A 24 -14.40 10.35 9.36
CA THR A 24 -15.60 9.74 8.72
C THR A 24 -16.70 10.76 8.41
N ARG A 25 -16.69 11.91 9.11
CA ARG A 25 -17.68 12.97 8.92
C ARG A 25 -17.44 13.84 7.69
N ARG A 26 -16.22 13.85 7.11
CA ARG A 26 -15.84 14.83 6.08
C ARG A 26 -14.85 14.34 5.03
N ILE A 27 -14.11 13.26 5.28
CA ILE A 27 -12.94 12.88 4.49
C ILE A 27 -13.02 11.40 4.14
N SER A 28 -12.84 11.09 2.86
CA SER A 28 -12.89 9.72 2.32
C SER A 28 -11.61 8.91 2.53
N HIS A 29 -10.46 9.55 2.72
CA HIS A 29 -9.18 8.86 2.88
C HIS A 29 -8.19 9.68 3.74
N CYS A 30 -7.51 9.01 4.67
CA CYS A 30 -6.60 9.62 5.64
C CYS A 30 -5.33 8.80 5.80
N ILE A 31 -4.17 9.44 5.70
CA ILE A 31 -2.87 8.85 6.00
C ILE A 31 -2.47 9.31 7.40
N LEU A 32 -2.39 8.37 8.34
CA LEU A 32 -1.98 8.60 9.71
C LEU A 32 -0.48 8.29 9.87
N VAL A 33 0.30 9.30 10.24
CA VAL A 33 1.75 9.13 10.47
C VAL A 33 2.05 9.31 11.96
N TYR A 34 2.83 8.41 12.53
CA TYR A 34 3.22 8.45 13.93
C TYR A 34 4.73 8.26 14.16
N PRO A 35 5.30 8.91 15.18
CA PRO A 35 6.75 8.98 15.37
C PRO A 35 7.34 7.66 15.85
N LYS A 36 6.58 6.85 16.60
CA LYS A 36 7.03 5.58 17.19
C LYS A 36 6.00 4.48 16.95
N PRO A 37 6.44 3.21 16.82
CA PRO A 37 5.52 2.09 16.71
C PRO A 37 4.48 2.09 17.82
N ILE A 38 3.22 1.89 17.44
CA ILE A 38 2.10 1.82 18.36
C ILE A 38 2.03 0.47 19.06
N SER A 39 1.28 0.39 20.16
CA SER A 39 1.04 -0.90 20.83
C SER A 39 0.28 -1.88 19.93
N LEU A 40 0.53 -3.18 20.07
CA LEU A 40 -0.16 -4.24 19.31
C LEU A 40 -1.69 -4.13 19.40
N ALA A 41 -2.23 -3.76 20.57
CA ALA A 41 -3.66 -3.54 20.75
C ALA A 41 -4.21 -2.38 19.89
N ALA A 42 -3.43 -1.32 19.71
CA ALA A 42 -3.77 -0.18 18.86
C ALA A 42 -3.63 -0.54 17.38
N GLU A 43 -2.64 -1.34 17.01
CA GLU A 43 -2.45 -1.87 15.65
C GLU A 43 -3.61 -2.78 15.24
N THR A 44 -3.96 -3.77 16.06
CA THR A 44 -5.14 -4.62 15.82
C THR A 44 -6.43 -3.80 15.75
N TYR A 45 -6.54 -2.72 16.52
CA TYR A 45 -7.69 -1.83 16.45
C TYR A 45 -7.73 -1.04 15.13
N LEU A 46 -6.58 -0.54 14.65
CA LEU A 46 -6.48 0.10 13.33
C LEU A 46 -6.85 -0.87 12.22
N GLU A 47 -6.31 -2.09 12.22
CA GLU A 47 -6.64 -3.12 11.22
C GLU A 47 -8.13 -3.46 11.19
N LYS A 48 -8.80 -3.47 12.36
CA LYS A 48 -10.26 -3.68 12.43
C LYS A 48 -11.08 -2.45 12.00
N THR A 49 -10.51 -1.27 12.15
CA THR A 49 -11.14 0.00 11.79
C THR A 49 -10.86 0.36 10.32
N HIS A 50 -9.98 -0.39 9.66
CA HIS A 50 -9.54 -0.25 8.27
C HIS A 50 -10.67 -0.63 7.28
N GLU A 51 -11.81 0.06 7.35
CA GLU A 51 -12.71 0.20 6.21
C GLU A 51 -12.11 1.30 5.31
N ASP A 52 -11.13 0.96 4.46
CA ASP A 52 -10.56 1.68 3.28
C ASP A 52 -10.22 3.19 3.39
N THR A 53 -10.41 3.78 4.57
CA THR A 53 -10.46 5.23 4.78
C THR A 53 -9.28 5.74 5.60
N ILE A 54 -8.56 4.86 6.30
CA ILE A 54 -7.40 5.24 7.11
C ILE A 54 -6.24 4.29 6.86
N GLU A 55 -5.11 4.83 6.40
CA GLU A 55 -3.83 4.15 6.33
C GLU A 55 -2.91 4.61 7.45
N SER A 56 -1.95 3.77 7.85
CA SER A 56 -1.08 4.08 8.98
C SER A 56 0.39 3.78 8.68
N PHE A 57 1.28 4.71 9.03
CA PHE A 57 2.71 4.63 8.81
C PHE A 57 3.50 5.08 10.03
N VAL A 58 4.57 4.35 10.34
CA VAL A 58 5.62 4.83 11.25
C VAL A 58 6.48 5.83 10.47
N GLU A 59 6.80 6.96 11.10
CA GLU A 59 7.63 8.02 10.52
C GLU A 59 9.00 7.49 10.06
N ASP A 60 9.60 6.58 10.83
CA ASP A 60 10.85 5.90 10.47
C ASP A 60 10.80 5.18 9.11
N HIS A 61 9.64 4.66 8.69
CA HIS A 61 9.48 4.01 7.40
C HIS A 61 9.39 5.00 6.23
N LEU A 62 9.12 6.28 6.49
CA LEU A 62 8.96 7.33 5.49
C LEU A 62 10.23 8.18 5.30
N LEU A 63 11.29 7.94 6.08
CA LEU A 63 12.55 8.70 6.02
C LEU A 63 13.21 8.66 4.63
N VAL A 64 13.07 7.54 3.93
CA VAL A 64 13.63 7.34 2.58
C VAL A 64 12.52 6.94 1.64
N ASN A 65 12.36 7.68 0.55
CA ASN A 65 11.46 7.27 -0.51
C ASN A 65 12.07 6.07 -1.27
N ILE A 66 11.56 4.88 -0.96
CA ILE A 66 12.01 3.62 -1.55
C ILE A 66 11.90 3.59 -3.08
N THR A 67 10.93 4.29 -3.68
CA THR A 67 10.71 4.29 -5.14
C THR A 67 11.82 4.99 -5.92
N LYS A 68 12.61 5.86 -5.26
CA LYS A 68 13.73 6.57 -5.86
C LYS A 68 15.04 5.78 -5.82
N ASN A 69 15.02 4.56 -5.29
CA ASN A 69 16.20 3.70 -5.27
C ASN A 69 16.54 3.24 -6.70
N ARG A 70 17.82 3.34 -7.08
CA ARG A 70 18.34 2.90 -8.41
C ARG A 70 17.97 1.46 -8.78
N LEU A 71 17.85 0.58 -7.79
CA LEU A 71 17.52 -0.83 -8.00
C LEU A 71 16.02 -1.09 -8.12
N MET A 72 15.17 -0.10 -7.85
CA MET A 72 13.73 -0.26 -8.00
C MET A 72 13.30 -0.20 -9.46
N PRO A 73 12.46 -1.14 -9.91
CA PRO A 73 11.84 -1.04 -11.21
C PRO A 73 10.75 0.04 -11.20
N ILE A 74 10.37 0.48 -12.39
CA ILE A 74 9.21 1.34 -12.57
C ILE A 74 7.97 0.46 -12.64
N TYR A 75 6.98 0.77 -11.81
CA TYR A 75 5.71 0.05 -11.71
C TYR A 75 4.63 0.73 -12.55
N TYR A 76 3.84 -0.07 -13.24
CA TYR A 76 2.68 0.33 -14.02
C TYR A 76 1.51 -0.58 -13.69
N PHE A 77 0.35 0.01 -13.44
CA PHE A 77 -0.86 -0.70 -13.02
C PHE A 77 -1.77 -0.92 -14.21
N LEU A 78 -2.31 -2.13 -14.31
CA LEU A 78 -3.26 -2.49 -15.36
C LEU A 78 -4.66 -2.10 -14.91
N THR A 79 -5.40 -1.44 -15.79
CA THR A 79 -6.84 -1.25 -15.64
C THR A 79 -7.57 -2.59 -15.76
N ASP A 80 -8.83 -2.67 -15.32
CA ASP A 80 -9.64 -3.90 -15.45
C ASP A 80 -9.70 -4.42 -16.89
N THR A 81 -9.82 -3.50 -17.86
CA THR A 81 -9.84 -3.86 -19.29
C THR A 81 -8.51 -4.44 -19.77
N GLU A 82 -7.39 -3.87 -19.32
CA GLU A 82 -6.05 -4.35 -19.68
C GLU A 82 -5.73 -5.65 -18.96
N LYS A 83 -6.23 -5.83 -17.73
CA LYS A 83 -6.14 -7.06 -16.94
C LYS A 83 -6.84 -8.20 -17.67
N ASP A 84 -8.06 -7.99 -18.18
CA ASP A 84 -8.77 -8.98 -18.99
C ASP A 84 -8.01 -9.37 -20.26
N ILE A 85 -7.48 -8.38 -20.98
CA ILE A 85 -6.67 -8.62 -22.18
C ILE A 85 -5.39 -9.38 -21.81
N PHE A 86 -4.75 -9.00 -20.70
CA PHE A 86 -3.54 -9.64 -20.20
C PHE A 86 -3.79 -11.11 -19.85
N TYR A 87 -4.90 -11.44 -19.18
CA TYR A 87 -5.25 -12.83 -18.91
C TYR A 87 -5.57 -13.64 -20.17
N LYS A 88 -6.15 -13.01 -21.21
CA LYS A 88 -6.46 -13.69 -22.48
C LYS A 88 -5.24 -13.91 -23.37
N THR A 89 -4.26 -13.01 -23.31
CA THR A 89 -3.08 -13.01 -24.20
C THR A 89 -1.84 -13.64 -23.57
N SER A 90 -1.78 -13.68 -22.25
CA SER A 90 -0.69 -14.30 -21.49
C SER A 90 -0.73 -15.81 -21.61
N CYS A 91 0.37 -16.42 -22.05
CA CYS A 91 0.51 -17.88 -22.07
C CYS A 91 0.61 -18.51 -20.66
N LEU A 92 0.89 -17.72 -19.62
CA LEU A 92 1.04 -18.23 -18.25
C LEU A 92 -0.31 -18.26 -17.51
N PRO A 93 -0.64 -19.37 -16.82
CA PRO A 93 -1.81 -19.44 -15.95
C PRO A 93 -1.62 -18.60 -14.69
N ASP A 94 -2.73 -18.14 -14.09
CA ASP A 94 -2.71 -17.26 -12.92
C ASP A 94 -1.95 -17.86 -11.71
N SER A 95 -2.03 -19.19 -11.55
CA SER A 95 -1.32 -19.93 -10.49
C SER A 95 0.21 -19.86 -10.58
N GLN A 96 0.76 -19.65 -11.78
CA GLN A 96 2.20 -19.56 -12.01
C GLN A 96 2.71 -18.11 -11.99
N ARG A 97 1.82 -17.13 -11.80
CA ARG A 97 2.23 -15.72 -11.79
C ARG A 97 2.98 -15.40 -10.49
N PRO A 98 4.09 -14.65 -10.56
CA PRO A 98 4.74 -14.11 -9.36
C PRO A 98 3.75 -13.31 -8.52
N ARG A 99 3.78 -13.53 -7.22
CA ARG A 99 2.90 -12.87 -6.26
C ARG A 99 3.68 -11.94 -5.34
N ILE A 100 3.13 -10.75 -5.09
CA ILE A 100 3.65 -9.81 -4.11
C ILE A 100 2.72 -9.79 -2.89
N SER A 101 3.28 -9.70 -1.69
CA SER A 101 2.46 -9.57 -0.47
C SER A 101 1.86 -8.17 -0.40
N ILE A 102 0.61 -8.06 0.03
CA ILE A 102 -0.05 -6.78 0.36
C ILE A 102 0.75 -5.93 1.37
N ASN A 103 1.50 -6.58 2.26
CA ASN A 103 2.37 -5.91 3.23
C ASN A 103 3.70 -5.42 2.65
N ASN A 104 3.98 -5.70 1.37
CA ASN A 104 5.16 -5.16 0.72
C ASN A 104 5.08 -3.63 0.69
N PRO A 105 6.17 -2.91 1.00
CA PRO A 105 6.14 -1.45 1.05
C PRO A 105 5.84 -0.82 -0.32
N VAL A 106 6.12 -1.51 -1.43
CA VAL A 106 5.69 -1.08 -2.77
C VAL A 106 4.18 -1.15 -2.91
N CYS A 107 3.54 -2.23 -2.42
CA CYS A 107 2.08 -2.35 -2.46
C CYS A 107 1.41 -1.24 -1.66
N ARG A 108 1.92 -0.96 -0.46
CA ARG A 108 1.42 0.15 0.37
C ARG A 108 1.64 1.52 -0.28
N TYR A 109 2.78 1.74 -0.93
CA TYR A 109 3.07 3.03 -1.56
C TYR A 109 2.16 3.35 -2.76
N TYR A 110 1.76 2.32 -3.52
CA TYR A 110 0.91 2.46 -4.69
C TYR A 110 -0.55 2.06 -4.45
N GLU A 111 -0.95 1.87 -3.18
CA GLU A 111 -2.31 1.47 -2.79
C GLU A 111 -2.81 0.19 -3.52
N ILE A 112 -1.88 -0.74 -3.81
CA ILE A 112 -2.19 -1.97 -4.55
C ILE A 112 -3.14 -2.82 -3.72
N GLN A 113 -4.27 -3.22 -4.31
CA GLN A 113 -5.27 -4.07 -3.67
C GLN A 113 -5.04 -5.56 -3.98
N PRO A 114 -5.52 -6.47 -3.13
CA PRO A 114 -5.49 -7.91 -3.42
C PRO A 114 -6.11 -8.22 -4.78
N GLY A 115 -5.39 -8.95 -5.62
CA GLY A 115 -5.80 -9.30 -6.99
C GLY A 115 -5.43 -8.27 -8.06
N ASP A 116 -4.87 -7.11 -7.70
CA ASP A 116 -4.36 -6.16 -8.70
C ASP A 116 -3.15 -6.72 -9.44
N VAL A 117 -3.10 -6.43 -10.73
CA VAL A 117 -2.01 -6.84 -11.61
C VAL A 117 -1.20 -5.61 -11.98
N HIS A 118 0.10 -5.71 -11.77
CA HIS A 118 1.04 -4.67 -12.15
C HIS A 118 2.20 -5.27 -12.95
N HIS A 119 2.76 -4.45 -13.83
CA HIS A 119 3.96 -4.81 -14.55
C HIS A 119 5.09 -3.87 -14.17
N SER A 120 6.27 -4.45 -13.98
CA SER A 120 7.47 -3.76 -13.55
C SER A 120 8.54 -3.83 -14.64
N LYS A 121 9.20 -2.70 -14.88
CA LYS A 121 10.29 -2.58 -15.86
C LYS A 121 11.57 -2.14 -15.18
N LYS A 122 12.63 -2.93 -15.33
CA LYS A 122 13.95 -2.57 -14.81
C LYS A 122 14.57 -1.48 -15.69
N GLN A 123 14.99 -0.39 -15.06
CA GLN A 123 15.56 0.77 -15.77
C GLN A 123 16.89 0.44 -16.48
N HIS A 124 17.66 -0.53 -15.97
CA HIS A 124 19.03 -0.82 -16.41
C HIS A 124 19.24 -2.19 -17.09
N ALA A 125 18.21 -3.06 -17.16
CA ALA A 125 18.38 -4.47 -17.55
C ALA A 125 17.75 -4.84 -18.92
N GLY A 126 17.61 -3.88 -19.83
CA GLY A 126 16.88 -4.10 -21.09
C GLY A 126 15.35 -4.16 -20.90
N LYS A 127 14.59 -4.38 -21.98
CA LYS A 127 13.11 -4.41 -21.98
C LYS A 127 12.54 -5.71 -21.39
N TYR A 128 12.97 -6.10 -20.19
CA TYR A 128 12.32 -7.19 -19.46
C TYR A 128 11.15 -6.63 -18.64
N VAL A 129 9.94 -7.10 -18.94
CA VAL A 129 8.71 -6.73 -18.23
C VAL A 129 8.31 -7.94 -17.38
N SER A 130 8.26 -7.75 -16.06
CA SER A 130 7.77 -8.77 -15.15
C SER A 130 6.38 -8.38 -14.65
N CYS A 131 5.40 -9.25 -14.87
CA CYS A 131 4.04 -9.07 -14.36
C CYS A 131 3.86 -9.84 -13.06
N CYS A 132 3.28 -9.18 -12.05
CA CYS A 132 3.05 -9.75 -10.74
C CYS A 132 1.60 -9.47 -10.30
N VAL A 133 1.07 -10.33 -9.43
CA VAL A 133 -0.27 -10.21 -8.85
C VAL A 133 -0.14 -9.94 -7.35
N CYS A 134 -0.94 -9.04 -6.79
CA CYS A 134 -0.99 -8.89 -5.33
C CYS A 134 -1.80 -10.03 -4.70
N ASN A 135 -1.23 -10.64 -3.66
CA ASN A 135 -1.95 -11.58 -2.79
C ASN A 135 -2.96 -10.86 -1.90
#